data_AF-A0A6J2W2L5-F1
#
_entry.id   AF-A0A6J2W2L5-F1
#
_cell.length_a   1.000
_cell.length_b   1.000
_cell.length_c   1.000
_cell.angle_alpha   90.00
_cell.angle_beta   90.00
_cell.angle_gamma   90.00
#
_symmetry.space_group_name_H-M   'P 1'
#
loop_
_entity.id
_entity.type
_entity.pdbx_description
1 polymer ?
#
loop_
_entity_poly.entity_id
_entity_poly.type
_entity_poly.pdbx_seq_one_letter_code
_entity_poly.pdbx_strand_id
1 'polypeptide(L)'
;MNRAFNRKRDKPNIHATEALVNHYLVYNAKAEEITLAIGQAFDLAYKKFLESGGKDVETRKQIGNLQKRIQDLEMENSKLKKQLQNLEDQLMNAQVSPAGSIPARAPSTDIFDMVPFSSASPLATVPSSNGTSPDAKKPKEKGRDLFGAEPFDPFISGPADLPSDIQAKLDEMQEGFKMGLTLEGTVFSRDPLDSRC
;
A
#
# COMPACT_ATOMS: atom_id res chain seq x y z
N MET A 1 -29.24 98.88 19.38
CA MET A 1 -28.67 98.21 20.57
C MET A 1 -28.66 96.71 20.33
N ASN A 2 -27.52 96.08 20.58
CA ASN A 2 -27.08 94.81 19.99
C ASN A 2 -27.78 93.58 20.58
N ARG A 3 -28.36 92.73 19.70
CA ARG A 3 -28.89 91.40 20.04
C ARG A 3 -27.72 90.43 20.21
N ALA A 4 -27.40 90.08 21.45
CA ALA A 4 -26.32 89.16 21.78
C ALA A 4 -26.61 87.74 21.25
N PHE A 5 -25.70 87.21 20.43
CA PHE A 5 -25.70 85.82 19.98
C PHE A 5 -25.35 84.89 21.16
N ASN A 6 -26.33 84.17 21.68
CA ASN A 6 -26.09 83.06 22.60
C ASN A 6 -25.50 81.88 21.82
N ARG A 7 -24.17 81.76 21.77
CA ARG A 7 -23.51 80.51 21.32
C ARG A 7 -23.52 79.53 22.50
N LYS A 8 -24.48 78.60 22.51
CA LYS A 8 -24.34 77.39 23.33
C LYS A 8 -23.08 76.68 22.84
N ARG A 9 -22.04 76.65 23.67
CA ARG A 9 -20.90 75.77 23.44
C ARG A 9 -21.38 74.37 23.84
N ASP A 10 -21.72 73.55 22.85
CA ASP A 10 -21.94 72.13 23.08
C ASP A 10 -20.67 71.55 23.70
N LYS A 11 -20.80 70.98 24.90
CA LYS A 11 -19.68 70.35 25.59
C LYS A 11 -19.18 69.19 24.72
N PRO A 12 -17.87 69.04 24.50
CA PRO A 12 -17.35 67.87 23.80
C PRO A 12 -17.81 66.61 24.55
N ASN A 13 -18.35 65.63 23.81
CA ASN A 13 -18.86 64.39 24.37
C ASN A 13 -17.66 63.50 24.79
N ILE A 14 -17.18 63.72 26.02
CA ILE A 14 -16.00 63.05 26.58
C ILE A 14 -16.17 61.52 26.62
N HIS A 15 -17.41 61.04 26.82
CA HIS A 15 -17.69 59.60 26.81
C HIS A 15 -17.49 58.95 25.44
N ALA A 16 -17.73 59.68 24.35
CA ALA A 16 -17.43 59.19 23.00
C ALA A 16 -15.91 59.09 22.76
N THR A 17 -15.14 60.02 23.32
CA THR A 17 -13.67 59.99 23.19
C THR A 17 -13.02 58.87 24.01
N GLU A 18 -13.52 58.60 25.22
CA GLU A 18 -13.03 57.50 26.06
C GLU A 18 -13.29 56.13 25.43
N ALA A 19 -14.46 55.93 24.83
CA ALA A 19 -14.81 54.68 24.14
C ALA A 19 -13.88 54.40 22.95
N LEU A 20 -13.55 55.43 22.16
CA LEU A 20 -12.64 55.30 21.03
C LEU A 20 -11.21 54.97 21.46
N VAL A 21 -10.73 55.60 22.54
CA VAL A 21 -9.40 55.31 23.11
C VAL A 21 -9.33 53.87 23.60
N ASN A 22 -10.36 53.40 24.32
CA ASN A 22 -10.41 52.01 24.80
C ASN A 22 -10.43 51.03 23.63
N HIS A 23 -11.22 51.29 22.59
CA HIS A 23 -11.26 50.43 21.40
C HIS A 23 -9.91 50.39 20.67
N TYR A 24 -9.23 51.53 20.56
CA TYR A 24 -7.90 51.61 19.96
C TYR A 24 -6.85 50.81 20.75
N LEU A 25 -6.86 50.90 22.08
CA LEU A 25 -5.97 50.12 22.94
C LEU A 25 -6.21 48.62 22.81
N VAL A 26 -7.47 48.19 22.85
CA VAL A 26 -7.86 46.77 22.68
C VAL A 26 -7.45 46.25 21.30
N TYR A 27 -7.67 47.04 20.25
CA TYR A 27 -7.27 46.68 18.89
C TYR A 27 -5.75 46.50 18.77
N ASN A 28 -4.96 47.43 19.30
CA ASN A 28 -3.50 47.34 19.23
C ASN A 28 -2.97 46.11 19.98
N ALA A 29 -3.50 45.81 21.17
CA ALA A 29 -3.13 44.60 21.91
C ALA A 29 -3.42 43.33 21.11
N LYS A 30 -4.56 43.28 20.39
CA LYS A 30 -4.90 42.13 19.54
C LYS A 30 -4.02 42.05 18.29
N ALA A 31 -3.68 43.17 17.68
CA ALA A 31 -2.78 43.23 16.54
C ALA A 31 -1.35 42.74 16.90
N GLU A 32 -0.88 43.09 18.10
CA GLU A 32 0.40 42.61 18.65
C GLU A 32 0.38 41.08 18.85
N GLU A 33 -0.68 40.55 19.46
CA GLU A 33 -0.85 39.11 19.67
C GLU A 33 -0.85 38.33 18.34
N ILE A 34 -1.56 38.84 17.33
CA ILE A 34 -1.57 38.24 15.99
C ILE A 34 -0.17 38.24 15.38
N THR A 35 0.54 39.37 15.47
CA THR A 35 1.90 39.50 14.93
C THR A 35 2.85 38.52 15.59
N LEU A 36 2.76 38.37 16.90
CA LEU A 36 3.59 37.44 17.66
C LEU A 36 3.27 35.98 17.32
N ALA A 37 1.98 35.63 17.22
CA ALA A 37 1.53 34.30 16.85
C ALA A 37 2.00 33.91 15.43
N ILE A 38 1.94 34.85 14.49
CA ILE A 38 2.45 34.67 13.13
C ILE A 38 3.97 34.41 13.16
N GLY A 39 4.73 35.23 13.88
CA GLY A 39 6.17 35.05 14.03
C GLY A 39 6.54 33.67 14.59
N GLN A 40 5.86 33.27 15.67
CA GLN A 40 6.07 31.95 16.30
C GLN A 40 5.72 30.78 15.36
N ALA A 41 4.64 30.91 14.57
CA ALA A 41 4.27 29.90 13.59
C ALA A 41 5.34 29.76 12.50
N PHE A 42 5.88 30.88 12.01
CA PHE A 42 6.99 30.88 11.04
C PHE A 42 8.27 30.28 11.62
N ASP A 43 8.65 30.64 12.84
CA ASP A 43 9.84 30.09 13.50
C ASP A 43 9.74 28.57 13.65
N LEU A 44 8.58 28.07 14.09
CA LEU A 44 8.32 26.65 14.21
C LEU A 44 8.38 25.94 12.85
N ALA A 45 7.73 26.51 11.82
CA ALA A 45 7.74 25.96 10.47
C ALA A 45 9.16 25.94 9.88
N TYR A 46 9.95 27.00 10.08
CA TYR A 46 11.34 27.08 9.61
C TYR A 46 12.23 26.04 10.28
N LYS A 47 12.08 25.86 11.61
CA LYS A 47 12.76 24.80 12.35
C LYS A 47 12.38 23.42 11.82
N LYS A 48 11.08 23.17 11.55
CA LYS A 48 10.60 21.90 10.98
C LYS A 48 11.11 21.65 9.56
N PHE A 49 11.24 22.70 8.75
CA PHE A 49 11.81 22.63 7.41
C PHE A 49 13.30 22.26 7.43
N LEU A 50 14.09 22.87 8.31
CA LEU A 50 15.50 22.52 8.45
C LEU A 50 15.70 21.10 9.03
N GLU A 51 14.88 20.71 10.01
CA GLU A 51 14.87 19.34 10.56
C GLU A 51 14.50 18.28 9.51
N SER A 52 13.65 18.61 8.53
CA SER A 52 13.23 17.70 7.46
C SER A 52 14.14 17.75 6.23
N GLY A 53 14.87 18.85 6.00
CA GLY A 53 15.75 19.05 4.85
C GLY A 53 16.82 17.96 4.67
N GLY A 54 17.30 17.38 5.78
CA GLY A 54 18.21 16.23 5.73
C GLY A 54 17.51 14.88 5.44
N LYS A 55 16.24 14.73 5.82
CA LYS A 55 15.46 13.49 5.64
C LYS A 55 15.09 13.26 4.18
N ASP A 56 14.70 14.32 3.47
CA ASP A 56 14.33 14.27 2.05
C ASP A 56 15.50 13.82 1.16
N VAL A 57 16.72 14.24 1.48
CA VAL A 57 17.93 13.80 0.76
C VAL A 57 18.20 12.30 0.96
N GLU A 58 18.12 11.81 2.20
CA GLU A 58 18.34 10.38 2.49
C GLU A 58 17.22 9.50 1.90
N THR A 59 15.95 9.93 1.98
CA THR A 59 14.83 9.23 1.34
C THR A 59 14.98 9.18 -0.17
N ARG A 60 15.33 10.29 -0.83
CA ARG A 60 15.62 10.29 -2.28
C ARG A 60 16.74 9.33 -2.65
N LYS A 61 17.80 9.25 -1.84
CA LYS A 61 18.90 8.32 -2.05
C LYS A 61 18.44 6.86 -1.92
N GLN A 62 17.63 6.54 -0.91
CA GLN A 62 17.05 5.20 -0.75
C GLN A 62 16.17 4.82 -1.95
N ILE A 63 15.33 5.73 -2.43
CA ILE A 63 14.51 5.52 -3.63
C ILE A 63 15.39 5.22 -4.85
N GLY A 64 16.45 6.01 -5.07
CA GLY A 64 17.38 5.79 -6.19
C GLY A 64 18.10 4.43 -6.12
N ASN A 65 18.52 4.01 -4.92
CA ASN A 65 19.15 2.70 -4.72
C ASN A 65 18.18 1.55 -5.01
N LEU A 66 16.93 1.65 -4.56
CA LEU A 66 15.89 0.64 -4.81
C LEU A 66 15.54 0.56 -6.30
N GLN A 67 15.38 1.71 -6.97
CA GLN A 67 15.15 1.75 -8.42
C GLN A 67 16.27 1.06 -9.20
N LYS A 68 17.52 1.30 -8.83
CA LYS A 68 18.67 0.61 -9.44
C LYS A 68 18.60 -0.90 -9.21
N ARG A 69 18.28 -1.33 -7.98
CA ARG A 69 18.18 -2.75 -7.64
C ARG A 69 17.06 -3.45 -8.41
N ILE A 70 15.91 -2.79 -8.57
CA ILE A 70 14.79 -3.29 -9.38
C ILE A 70 15.25 -3.50 -10.82
N GLN A 71 15.90 -2.51 -11.42
CA GLN A 71 16.38 -2.60 -12.80
C GLN A 71 17.41 -3.72 -13.01
N ASP A 72 18.36 -3.88 -12.08
CA ASP A 72 19.35 -4.96 -12.12
C ASP A 72 18.65 -6.34 -12.06
N LEU A 73 17.66 -6.49 -11.17
CA LEU A 73 16.88 -7.72 -11.03
C LEU A 73 15.99 -8.00 -12.24
N GLU A 74 15.38 -6.98 -12.84
CA GLU A 74 14.59 -7.11 -14.07
C GLU A 74 15.45 -7.58 -15.25
N MET A 75 16.67 -7.05 -15.38
CA MET A 75 17.62 -7.47 -16.40
C MET A 75 18.06 -8.92 -16.19
N GLU A 76 18.40 -9.29 -14.95
CA GLU A 76 18.75 -10.68 -14.60
C GLU A 76 17.60 -11.64 -14.88
N ASN A 77 16.39 -11.28 -14.47
CA ASN A 77 15.18 -12.08 -14.68
C ASN A 77 14.89 -12.25 -16.17
N SER A 78 15.04 -11.20 -16.98
CA SER A 78 14.92 -11.28 -18.44
C SER A 78 15.94 -12.26 -19.05
N LYS A 79 17.19 -12.20 -18.58
CA LYS A 79 18.26 -13.10 -19.03
C LYS A 79 17.95 -14.56 -18.67
N LEU A 80 17.53 -14.82 -17.43
CA LEU A 80 17.18 -16.16 -16.96
C LEU A 80 15.98 -16.73 -17.73
N LYS A 81 14.92 -15.93 -17.93
CA LYS A 81 13.77 -16.32 -18.76
C LYS A 81 14.18 -16.70 -20.18
N LYS A 82 15.10 -15.92 -20.80
CA LYS A 82 15.61 -16.23 -22.14
C LYS A 82 16.42 -17.53 -22.16
N GLN A 83 17.21 -17.81 -21.13
CA GLN A 83 17.95 -19.07 -21.01
C GLN A 83 17.01 -20.26 -20.86
N LEU A 84 15.98 -20.15 -20.03
CA LEU A 84 14.96 -21.17 -19.86
C LEU A 84 14.23 -21.47 -21.18
N GLN A 85 13.80 -20.42 -21.90
CA GLN A 85 13.17 -20.59 -23.22
C GLN A 85 14.09 -21.31 -24.19
N ASN A 86 15.37 -20.93 -24.25
CA ASN A 86 16.32 -21.56 -25.17
C ASN A 86 16.58 -23.04 -24.86
N LEU A 87 16.57 -23.43 -23.57
CA LEU A 87 16.68 -24.83 -23.16
C LEU A 87 15.40 -25.61 -23.49
N GLU A 88 14.24 -25.01 -23.29
CA GLU A 88 12.95 -25.59 -23.65
C GLU A 88 12.85 -25.81 -25.16
N ASP A 89 13.21 -24.81 -25.97
CA ASP A 89 13.24 -24.92 -27.43
C ASP A 89 14.19 -26.03 -27.90
N GLN A 90 15.35 -26.20 -27.25
CA GLN A 90 16.28 -27.28 -27.54
C GLN A 90 15.68 -28.66 -27.22
N LEU A 91 14.96 -28.79 -26.11
CA LEU A 91 14.27 -30.02 -25.72
C LEU A 91 13.18 -30.38 -26.74
N MET A 92 12.34 -29.39 -27.12
CA MET A 92 11.25 -29.59 -28.07
C MET A 92 11.76 -29.95 -29.47
N ASN A 93 12.88 -29.37 -29.91
CA ASN A 93 13.49 -29.68 -31.20
C ASN A 93 14.21 -31.05 -31.22
N ALA A 94 14.73 -31.52 -30.09
CA ALA A 94 15.42 -32.81 -30.01
C ALA A 94 14.46 -34.02 -30.09
N GLN A 95 13.17 -33.85 -29.73
CA GLN A 95 12.19 -34.94 -29.70
C GLN A 95 11.61 -35.36 -31.09
N VAL A 96 12.06 -34.75 -32.20
CA VAL A 96 11.49 -35.00 -33.54
C VAL A 96 12.41 -35.76 -34.52
N SER A 97 13.33 -36.60 -34.03
CA SER A 97 14.04 -37.57 -34.89
C SER A 97 13.37 -38.96 -34.86
N PRO A 98 12.70 -39.40 -35.94
CA PRO A 98 12.14 -40.75 -36.01
C PRO A 98 13.18 -41.72 -36.61
N ALA A 99 14.03 -42.31 -35.78
CA ALA A 99 14.78 -43.51 -36.17
C ALA A 99 15.24 -44.26 -34.91
N GLY A 100 14.65 -45.43 -34.70
CA GLY A 100 14.95 -46.28 -33.56
C GLY A 100 16.39 -46.80 -33.57
N SER A 101 16.97 -46.88 -32.38
CA SER A 101 17.79 -48.02 -31.94
C SER A 101 18.20 -47.78 -30.50
N ILE A 102 17.68 -48.62 -29.61
CA ILE A 102 18.15 -48.80 -28.24
C ILE A 102 19.54 -49.48 -28.33
N PRO A 103 20.60 -48.98 -27.66
CA PRO A 103 21.64 -49.83 -27.14
C PRO A 103 21.31 -50.16 -25.69
N ALA A 104 21.02 -51.44 -25.44
CA ALA A 104 20.87 -51.98 -24.10
C ALA A 104 22.17 -51.79 -23.32
N ARG A 105 22.14 -51.05 -22.19
CA ARG A 105 23.17 -51.16 -21.17
C ARG A 105 22.68 -50.79 -19.77
N ALA A 106 22.58 -51.84 -18.96
CA ALA A 106 22.55 -51.96 -17.49
C ALA A 106 21.67 -50.99 -16.67
N PRO A 107 20.69 -51.50 -15.90
CA PRO A 107 19.96 -50.67 -14.95
C PRO A 107 20.86 -50.40 -13.72
N SER A 108 21.25 -49.16 -13.49
CA SER A 108 21.63 -48.75 -12.14
C SER A 108 20.37 -48.69 -11.31
N THR A 109 20.14 -49.68 -10.45
CA THR A 109 19.19 -49.57 -9.35
C THR A 109 19.66 -48.47 -8.41
N ASP A 110 19.17 -47.25 -8.60
CA ASP A 110 19.16 -46.24 -7.55
C ASP A 110 18.10 -46.67 -6.52
N ILE A 111 18.45 -46.54 -5.24
CA ILE A 111 17.74 -47.11 -4.09
C ILE A 111 16.35 -46.48 -3.91
N PHE A 112 16.08 -45.36 -4.57
CA PHE A 112 14.77 -44.71 -4.63
C PHE A 112 14.10 -44.80 -6.02
N ASP A 113 14.69 -45.53 -6.96
CA ASP A 113 14.22 -45.54 -8.33
C ASP A 113 13.20 -46.63 -8.59
N MET A 114 12.04 -46.16 -9.03
CA MET A 114 10.78 -46.88 -9.02
C MET A 114 10.78 -48.03 -10.01
N VAL A 115 10.30 -49.19 -9.57
CA VAL A 115 9.86 -50.23 -10.51
C VAL A 115 8.67 -49.68 -11.29
N PRO A 116 8.69 -49.61 -12.63
CA PRO A 116 7.52 -49.24 -13.40
C PRO A 116 6.48 -50.33 -13.21
N PHE A 117 5.33 -49.98 -12.62
CA PHE A 117 4.22 -50.92 -12.50
C PHE A 117 3.68 -51.24 -13.89
N SER A 118 4.05 -52.40 -14.42
CA SER A 118 3.35 -52.98 -15.57
C SER A 118 1.91 -53.29 -15.19
N SER A 119 0.97 -52.99 -16.10
CA SER A 119 -0.47 -53.15 -15.90
C SER A 119 -0.85 -54.63 -15.70
N ALA A 120 -1.19 -55.00 -14.47
CA ALA A 120 -1.91 -56.24 -14.19
C ALA A 120 -3.31 -55.88 -13.67
N SER A 121 -4.33 -56.26 -14.42
CA SER A 121 -5.74 -56.19 -13.99
C SER A 121 -6.09 -57.34 -13.02
N PRO A 122 -7.32 -57.37 -12.46
CA PRO A 122 -7.62 -57.12 -11.06
C PRO A 122 -7.80 -58.42 -10.25
N LEU A 123 -7.33 -58.46 -8.99
CA LEU A 123 -7.78 -59.50 -8.07
C LEU A 123 -7.91 -59.01 -6.63
N ALA A 124 -9.17 -58.92 -6.22
CA ALA A 124 -9.76 -59.16 -4.91
C ALA A 124 -8.94 -58.92 -3.62
N THR A 125 -9.47 -57.97 -2.85
CA THR A 125 -9.67 -57.94 -1.40
C THR A 125 -9.17 -59.13 -0.57
N VAL A 126 -8.31 -58.83 0.42
CA VAL A 126 -8.42 -59.45 1.75
C VAL A 126 -8.03 -58.43 2.84
N PRO A 127 -8.83 -58.33 3.92
CA PRO A 127 -8.60 -57.39 5.01
C PRO A 127 -7.66 -57.99 6.06
N SER A 128 -6.85 -57.15 6.70
CA SER A 128 -6.29 -57.48 8.01
C SER A 128 -6.42 -56.27 8.91
N SER A 129 -7.47 -56.32 9.74
CA SER A 129 -7.67 -55.46 10.90
C SER A 129 -7.81 -56.38 12.11
N ASN A 130 -6.95 -56.20 13.12
CA ASN A 130 -7.46 -55.74 14.42
C ASN A 130 -6.34 -55.53 15.46
N GLY A 131 -6.41 -54.34 16.05
CA GLY A 131 -5.77 -53.90 17.28
C GLY A 131 -6.42 -52.61 17.81
N THR A 132 -7.76 -52.53 17.72
CA THR A 132 -8.71 -51.80 18.58
C THR A 132 -8.47 -50.34 19.03
N SER A 133 -9.15 -49.44 18.29
CA SER A 133 -10.08 -48.34 18.63
C SER A 133 -10.51 -48.09 20.11
N PRO A 134 -11.17 -46.95 20.39
CA PRO A 134 -12.63 -47.04 20.45
C PRO A 134 -13.40 -46.09 19.52
N ASP A 135 -14.48 -46.68 19.01
CA ASP A 135 -15.50 -46.21 18.07
C ASP A 135 -16.21 -44.90 18.41
N ALA A 136 -16.63 -44.15 17.38
CA ALA A 136 -18.06 -44.04 17.02
C ALA A 136 -18.30 -43.16 15.76
N LYS A 137 -18.76 -43.82 14.69
CA LYS A 137 -19.65 -43.36 13.60
C LYS A 137 -20.06 -41.87 13.60
N LYS A 138 -19.73 -41.12 12.52
CA LYS A 138 -20.63 -40.17 11.80
C LYS A 138 -19.96 -39.51 10.55
N PRO A 139 -20.70 -38.77 9.70
CA PRO A 139 -20.73 -38.89 8.24
C PRO A 139 -19.72 -38.03 7.48
N LYS A 140 -19.71 -38.16 6.14
CA LYS A 140 -19.05 -37.29 5.16
C LYS A 140 -19.15 -35.79 5.55
N GLU A 141 -18.06 -35.21 6.01
CA GLU A 141 -17.86 -33.76 5.99
C GLU A 141 -16.43 -33.46 5.55
N LYS A 142 -16.32 -32.70 4.46
CA LYS A 142 -15.06 -32.15 3.97
C LYS A 142 -14.53 -31.15 4.99
N GLY A 143 -13.26 -31.32 5.36
CA GLY A 143 -12.35 -30.38 6.03
C GLY A 143 -12.91 -29.06 6.56
N ARG A 144 -13.68 -29.11 7.65
CA ARG A 144 -14.04 -27.92 8.45
C ARG A 144 -13.52 -28.06 9.86
N ASP A 145 -12.94 -26.99 10.38
CA ASP A 145 -12.32 -26.91 11.71
C ASP A 145 -13.37 -27.06 12.82
N LEU A 146 -12.94 -27.19 14.08
CA LEU A 146 -13.78 -27.35 15.29
C LEU A 146 -14.83 -26.23 15.45
N PHE A 147 -14.64 -25.09 14.80
CA PHE A 147 -15.60 -23.97 14.74
C PHE A 147 -16.49 -24.00 13.50
N GLY A 148 -16.43 -25.06 12.69
CA GLY A 148 -17.16 -25.20 11.44
C GLY A 148 -16.63 -24.36 10.28
N ALA A 149 -15.55 -23.61 10.47
CA ALA A 149 -14.92 -22.79 9.43
C ALA A 149 -14.07 -23.68 8.52
N GLU A 150 -14.18 -23.48 7.20
CA GLU A 150 -13.21 -24.05 6.28
C GLU A 150 -11.85 -23.38 6.49
N PRO A 151 -10.73 -24.13 6.48
CA PRO A 151 -9.39 -23.56 6.51
C PRO A 151 -9.24 -22.53 5.39
N PHE A 152 -8.73 -21.34 5.73
CA PHE A 152 -8.50 -20.29 4.75
C PHE A 152 -7.47 -20.76 3.71
N ASP A 153 -7.91 -20.91 2.45
CA ASP A 153 -7.05 -21.25 1.32
C ASP A 153 -6.85 -20.02 0.41
N PRO A 154 -5.64 -19.41 0.41
CA PRO A 154 -5.33 -18.22 -0.39
C PRO A 154 -5.42 -18.42 -1.91
N PHE A 155 -5.47 -19.66 -2.40
CA PHE A 155 -5.49 -19.98 -3.82
C PHE A 155 -6.88 -20.30 -4.36
N ILE A 156 -7.83 -20.65 -3.48
CA ILE A 156 -9.24 -20.92 -3.83
C ILE A 156 -10.13 -19.72 -3.51
N SER A 157 -9.76 -18.93 -2.50
CA SER A 157 -10.48 -17.69 -2.17
C SER A 157 -10.18 -16.62 -3.23
N GLY A 158 -11.03 -16.58 -4.26
CA GLY A 158 -11.04 -15.48 -5.22
C GLY A 158 -11.28 -14.13 -4.50
N PRO A 159 -10.86 -13.01 -5.09
CA PRO A 159 -10.86 -11.67 -4.46
C PRO A 159 -12.25 -11.09 -4.12
N ALA A 160 -13.33 -11.90 -4.16
CA ALA A 160 -14.70 -11.41 -4.09
C ALA A 160 -15.65 -12.20 -3.15
N ASP A 161 -15.20 -13.27 -2.46
CA ASP A 161 -16.06 -13.99 -1.50
C ASP A 161 -15.96 -13.42 -0.08
N LEU A 162 -15.92 -12.09 0.03
CA LEU A 162 -16.08 -11.40 1.31
C LEU A 162 -17.58 -11.18 1.56
N PRO A 163 -18.11 -11.50 2.75
CA PRO A 163 -19.49 -11.20 3.07
C PRO A 163 -19.76 -9.68 2.94
N SER A 164 -20.99 -9.33 2.54
CA SER A 164 -21.35 -7.97 2.11
C SER A 164 -21.04 -6.87 3.13
N ASP A 165 -20.99 -7.20 4.41
CA ASP A 165 -20.62 -6.32 5.51
C ASP A 165 -19.13 -5.94 5.49
N ILE A 166 -18.25 -6.90 5.18
CA ILE A 166 -16.81 -6.65 5.07
C ILE A 166 -16.49 -5.86 3.80
N GLN A 167 -17.15 -6.21 2.68
CA GLN A 167 -16.96 -5.48 1.42
C GLN A 167 -17.40 -4.01 1.56
N ALA A 168 -18.57 -3.76 2.17
CA ALA A 168 -19.05 -2.41 2.44
C ALA A 168 -18.07 -1.61 3.31
N LYS A 169 -17.41 -2.25 4.29
CA LYS A 169 -16.42 -1.58 5.13
C LYS A 169 -15.14 -1.23 4.38
N LEU A 170 -14.68 -2.10 3.48
CA LEU A 170 -13.53 -1.83 2.63
C LEU A 170 -13.82 -0.71 1.64
N ASP A 171 -15.02 -0.69 1.05
CA ASP A 171 -15.46 0.36 0.14
C ASP A 171 -15.57 1.73 0.86
N GLU A 172 -16.11 1.76 2.08
CA GLU A 172 -16.15 2.95 2.94
C GLU A 172 -14.73 3.47 3.25
N MET A 173 -13.81 2.58 3.59
CA MET A 173 -12.42 2.94 3.83
C MET A 173 -11.75 3.48 2.57
N GLN A 174 -11.96 2.82 1.42
CA GLN A 174 -11.43 3.25 0.14
C GLN A 174 -11.99 4.62 -0.28
N GLU A 175 -13.28 4.88 -0.02
CA GLU A 175 -13.90 6.19 -0.23
C GLU A 175 -13.28 7.25 0.69
N GLY A 176 -13.10 6.94 1.98
CA GLY A 176 -12.42 7.82 2.94
C GLY A 176 -10.99 8.18 2.51
N PHE A 177 -10.22 7.21 2.02
CA PHE A 177 -8.89 7.45 1.45
C PHE A 177 -8.94 8.32 0.20
N LYS A 178 -9.90 8.08 -0.70
CA LYS A 178 -10.08 8.87 -1.93
C LYS A 178 -10.39 10.33 -1.60
N MET A 179 -11.30 10.58 -0.67
CA MET A 179 -11.68 11.94 -0.25
C MET A 179 -10.54 12.70 0.43
N GLY A 180 -9.66 12.02 1.16
CA GLY A 180 -8.46 12.62 1.76
C GLY A 180 -7.32 12.91 0.77
N LEU A 181 -7.36 12.28 -0.41
CA LEU A 181 -6.35 12.41 -1.47
C LEU A 181 -6.80 13.24 -2.67
N THR A 182 -8.09 13.57 -2.81
CA THR A 182 -8.57 14.50 -3.82
C THR A 182 -8.06 15.92 -3.52
N LEU A 183 -6.89 16.23 -4.08
CA LEU A 183 -6.40 17.59 -4.29
C LEU A 183 -7.23 18.28 -5.38
N GLU A 184 -8.56 18.38 -5.21
CA GLU A 184 -9.35 19.31 -6.01
C GLU A 184 -9.05 20.74 -5.52
N GLY A 185 -7.92 21.30 -5.98
CA GLY A 185 -7.64 22.70 -5.67
C GLY A 185 -6.24 23.26 -5.92
N THR A 186 -5.23 22.48 -6.32
CA THR A 186 -3.93 23.07 -6.68
C THR A 186 -3.37 22.52 -7.99
N VAL A 187 -3.50 23.36 -9.00
CA VAL A 187 -2.86 23.28 -10.31
C VAL A 187 -1.35 23.35 -10.10
N PHE A 188 -0.65 22.22 -10.15
CA PHE A 188 0.79 22.22 -10.38
C PHE A 188 1.05 22.32 -11.89
N SER A 189 0.84 23.50 -12.46
CA SER A 189 1.45 23.82 -13.76
C SER A 189 2.93 24.05 -13.48
N ARG A 190 3.74 23.05 -13.82
CA ARG A 190 5.19 23.13 -13.71
C ARG A 190 5.69 23.75 -15.02
N ASP A 191 5.68 25.08 -15.09
CA ASP A 191 6.32 25.79 -16.20
C ASP A 191 7.82 25.44 -16.24
N PRO A 192 8.38 25.05 -17.40
CA PRO A 192 9.81 24.80 -17.53
C PRO A 192 10.51 26.04 -18.08
N LEU A 193 11.00 26.92 -17.21
CA LEU A 193 11.90 28.03 -17.55
C LEU A 193 12.86 28.22 -16.36
N ASP A 194 14.17 28.36 -16.49
CA ASP A 194 15.05 28.48 -17.64
C ASP A 194 16.45 28.12 -17.12
N SER A 195 17.16 27.25 -17.83
CA SER A 195 18.54 26.89 -17.54
C SER A 195 19.44 27.63 -18.52
N ARG A 196 19.94 28.81 -18.12
CA ARG A 196 21.19 29.36 -18.66
C ARG A 196 21.72 30.57 -17.86
N CYS A 197 23.02 30.44 -17.57
CA CYS A 197 24.00 31.41 -17.09
C CYS A 197 24.01 31.69 -15.58
#